data_AF-A0A7X5YLT3-F1
#
_entry.id   AF-A0A7X5YLT3-F1
#
_cell.length_a   1.000
_cell.length_b   1.000
_cell.length_c   1.000
_cell.angle_alpha   90.00
_cell.angle_beta   90.00
_cell.angle_gamma   90.00
#
_symmetry.space_group_name_H-M   'P 1'
#
loop_
_entity.id
_entity.type
_entity.pdbx_description
1 polymer ?
#
loop_
_entity_poly.entity_id
_entity_poly.type
_entity_poly.pdbx_seq_one_letter_code
_entity_poly.pdbx_strand_id
1 'polypeptide(L)'
;MSLAGAERRLCLTLGALAEIETALGCDGLASLAERMRSLSAVDLTVVLAALLRGGGEEVLASGLAQAPVDAREAAEAVARAFAAAA
;
A
#
# COMPACT_ATOMS: atom_id res chain seq x y z
N MET A 1 -4.89 12.38 2.33
CA MET A 1 -3.79 12.74 1.39
C MET A 1 -4.36 12.72 -0.01
N SER A 2 -3.85 13.53 -0.95
CA SER A 2 -4.27 13.42 -2.35
C SER A 2 -3.66 12.16 -2.99
N LEU A 3 -4.52 11.33 -3.57
CA LEU A 3 -4.19 10.15 -4.38
C LEU A 3 -5.23 10.02 -5.52
N ALA A 4 -4.77 9.82 -6.75
CA ALA A 4 -5.65 9.76 -7.94
C ALA A 4 -6.53 11.01 -8.08
N GLY A 5 -5.99 12.18 -7.71
CA GLY A 5 -6.69 13.47 -7.79
C GLY A 5 -7.77 13.72 -6.73
N ALA A 6 -7.89 12.87 -5.70
CA ALA A 6 -8.85 13.06 -4.61
C ALA A 6 -8.23 12.80 -3.24
N GLU A 7 -8.81 13.36 -2.18
CA GLU A 7 -8.39 13.02 -0.81
C GLU A 7 -8.80 11.58 -0.48
N ARG A 8 -7.81 10.76 -0.14
CA ARG A 8 -7.96 9.34 0.21
C ARG A 8 -7.38 9.04 1.58
N ARG A 9 -7.97 8.02 2.21
CA ARG A 9 -7.47 7.45 3.46
C ARG A 9 -6.71 6.16 3.18
N LEU A 10 -5.47 6.10 3.67
CA LEU A 10 -4.67 4.89 3.73
C LEU A 10 -4.42 4.58 5.20
N CYS A 11 -4.52 3.31 5.59
CA CYS A 11 -4.29 2.89 6.96
C CYS A 11 -3.58 1.54 7.00
N LEU A 12 -2.47 1.46 7.74
CA LEU A 12 -1.76 0.21 7.98
C LEU A 12 -2.42 -0.54 9.15
N THR A 13 -3.61 -1.09 8.89
CA THR A 13 -4.29 -1.97 9.85
C THR A 13 -3.58 -3.32 9.94
N LEU A 14 -3.84 -4.09 10.99
CA LEU A 14 -3.33 -5.48 11.08
C LEU A 14 -3.81 -6.34 9.89
N GLY A 15 -5.02 -6.10 9.39
CA GLY A 15 -5.53 -6.77 8.20
C GLY A 15 -4.77 -6.38 6.93
N ALA A 16 -4.47 -5.08 6.74
CA ALA A 16 -3.66 -4.61 5.62
C ALA A 16 -2.24 -5.16 5.69
N LEU A 17 -1.65 -5.22 6.89
CA LEU A 17 -0.31 -5.78 7.10
C LEU A 17 -0.25 -7.28 6.74
N ALA A 18 -1.20 -8.08 7.22
CA ALA A 18 -1.30 -9.51 6.90
C ALA A 18 -1.52 -9.75 5.40
N GLU A 19 -2.27 -8.88 4.74
CA GLU A 19 -2.45 -8.95 3.29
C GLU A 19 -1.15 -8.66 2.53
N ILE A 20 -0.37 -7.66 2.95
CA ILE A 20 0.93 -7.34 2.36
C ILE A 20 1.90 -8.51 2.54
N GLU A 21 2.00 -9.07 3.75
CA GLU A 21 2.86 -10.24 4.01
C GLU A 21 2.52 -11.40 3.09
N THR A 22 1.22 -11.73 3.00
CA THR A 22 0.71 -12.81 2.16
C THR A 22 1.06 -12.58 0.68
N ALA A 23 0.80 -11.37 0.17
CA ALA A 23 0.97 -11.08 -1.25
C ALA A 23 2.45 -10.96 -1.66
N LEU A 24 3.34 -10.57 -0.74
CA LEU A 24 4.78 -10.53 -0.96
C LEU A 24 5.49 -11.85 -0.63
N GLY A 25 4.76 -12.85 -0.11
CA GLY A 25 5.32 -14.14 0.32
C GLY A 25 6.32 -14.00 1.47
N CYS A 26 6.09 -13.04 2.36
CA CYS A 26 6.93 -12.78 3.52
C CYS A 26 6.41 -13.53 4.74
N ASP A 27 7.32 -14.13 5.51
CA ASP A 27 7.01 -14.79 6.78
C ASP A 27 7.44 -13.87 7.93
N GLY A 28 6.49 -13.05 8.38
CA GLY A 28 6.66 -12.08 9.45
C GLY A 28 7.35 -10.76 9.05
N LEU A 29 7.33 -9.83 10.02
CA LEU A 29 7.72 -8.43 9.81
C LEU A 29 9.19 -8.22 9.44
N ALA A 30 10.09 -9.10 9.89
CA ALA A 30 11.50 -9.01 9.53
C ALA A 30 11.71 -9.28 8.03
N SER A 31 11.08 -10.34 7.50
CA SER A 31 11.12 -10.67 6.07
C SER A 31 10.46 -9.58 5.23
N LEU A 32 9.33 -9.04 5.72
CA LEU A 32 8.65 -7.92 5.08
C LEU A 32 9.55 -6.67 5.00
N ALA A 33 10.24 -6.30 6.08
CA ALA A 33 11.12 -5.14 6.12
C ALA A 33 12.30 -5.27 5.13
N GLU A 34 12.85 -6.46 4.95
CA GLU A 34 13.85 -6.75 3.91
C GLU A 34 13.25 -6.57 2.50
N ARG A 35 12.08 -7.16 2.27
CA ARG A 35 11.41 -7.10 0.96
C ARG A 35 11.01 -5.69 0.56
N MET A 36 10.60 -4.84 1.51
CA MET A 36 10.26 -3.42 1.29
C MET A 36 11.42 -2.62 0.66
N ARG A 37 12.68 -3.04 0.83
CA ARG A 37 13.85 -2.34 0.26
C ARG A 37 14.09 -2.61 -1.22
N SER A 38 13.37 -3.57 -1.81
CA SER A 38 13.57 -4.01 -3.20
C SER A 38 12.25 -4.18 -3.96
N LEU A 39 11.24 -3.35 -3.63
CA LEU A 39 9.93 -3.42 -4.26
C LEU A 39 9.99 -3.17 -5.77
N SER A 40 9.35 -4.06 -6.51
CA SER A 40 8.95 -3.82 -7.88
C SER A 40 7.70 -2.94 -7.94
N ALA A 41 7.35 -2.45 -9.15
CA ALA A 41 6.10 -1.72 -9.36
C ALA A 41 4.85 -2.56 -9.02
N VAL A 42 4.92 -3.88 -9.24
CA VAL A 42 3.83 -4.81 -8.88
C VAL A 42 3.70 -4.89 -7.36
N ASP A 43 4.83 -5.03 -6.65
CA ASP A 43 4.81 -5.08 -5.19
C ASP A 43 4.28 -3.76 -4.60
N LEU A 44 4.68 -2.61 -5.16
CA LEU A 44 4.17 -1.30 -4.73
C LEU A 44 2.66 -1.18 -4.91
N THR A 45 2.12 -1.70 -6.03
CA THR A 45 0.68 -1.71 -6.32
C THR A 45 -0.07 -2.53 -5.28
N VAL A 46 0.43 -3.72 -4.95
CA VAL A 46 -0.13 -4.61 -3.93
C VAL A 46 -0.16 -3.93 -2.56
N VAL A 47 0.95 -3.30 -2.16
CA VAL A 47 1.06 -2.59 -0.88
C VAL A 47 0.07 -1.44 -0.81
N LEU A 48 0.00 -0.63 -1.86
CA LEU A 48 -0.93 0.50 -1.93
C LEU A 48 -2.39 0.03 -1.85
N ALA A 49 -2.74 -1.04 -2.56
CA ALA A 49 -4.10 -1.60 -2.53
C ALA A 49 -4.49 -2.09 -1.12
N ALA A 50 -3.58 -2.76 -0.41
CA ALA A 50 -3.83 -3.20 0.97
C ALA A 50 -4.03 -2.02 1.93
N LEU A 51 -3.21 -0.97 1.81
CA LEU A 51 -3.36 0.25 2.62
C LEU A 51 -4.67 0.99 2.35
N LEU A 52 -5.10 1.03 1.07
CA LEU A 52 -6.39 1.60 0.67
C LEU A 52 -7.55 0.83 1.29
N ARG A 53 -7.53 -0.51 1.24
CA ARG A 53 -8.52 -1.36 1.92
C ARG A 53 -8.53 -1.12 3.43
N GLY A 54 -7.36 -1.05 4.05
CA GLY A 54 -7.24 -0.70 5.48
C GLY A 54 -7.83 0.67 5.83
N GLY A 55 -7.81 1.63 4.88
CA GLY A 55 -8.42 2.95 5.01
C GLY A 55 -9.90 3.03 4.64
N GLY A 56 -10.50 1.96 4.12
CA GLY A 56 -11.90 1.90 3.66
C GLY A 56 -12.11 2.29 2.19
N GLU A 57 -11.05 2.39 1.38
CA GLU A 57 -11.09 2.80 -0.03
C GLU A 57 -11.15 1.59 -0.99
N GLU A 58 -12.11 0.67 -0.79
CA GLU A 58 -12.17 -0.61 -1.52
C GLU A 58 -12.32 -0.46 -3.04
N VAL A 59 -13.09 0.53 -3.50
CA VAL A 59 -13.33 0.77 -4.93
C VAL A 59 -12.03 1.15 -5.63
N LEU A 60 -11.25 2.07 -5.05
CA LEU A 60 -9.97 2.47 -5.62
C LEU A 60 -8.93 1.35 -5.52
N ALA A 61 -8.90 0.62 -4.40
CA ALA A 61 -8.00 -0.52 -4.23
C ALA A 61 -8.20 -1.60 -5.30
N SER A 62 -9.46 -1.88 -5.66
CA SER A 62 -9.81 -2.89 -6.68
C SER A 62 -9.54 -2.41 -8.11
N GLY A 63 -9.63 -1.10 -8.35
CA GLY A 63 -9.41 -0.47 -9.66
C GLY A 63 -8.01 0.09 -9.87
N LEU A 64 -7.07 -0.14 -8.95
CA LEU A 64 -5.80 0.59 -8.88
C LEU A 64 -4.95 0.50 -10.16
N ALA A 65 -4.97 -0.66 -10.84
CA ALA A 65 -4.25 -0.86 -12.10
C ALA A 65 -4.72 0.04 -13.26
N GLN A 66 -5.94 0.59 -13.16
CA GLN A 66 -6.53 1.51 -14.14
C GLN A 66 -6.63 2.94 -13.58
N ALA A 67 -6.26 3.15 -12.32
CA ALA A 67 -6.34 4.44 -11.68
C ALA A 67 -5.22 5.37 -12.20
N PRO A 68 -5.47 6.69 -12.30
CA PRO A 68 -4.47 7.67 -12.70
C PRO A 68 -3.53 7.97 -11.53
N VAL A 69 -2.79 6.95 -11.06
CA VAL A 69 -1.81 7.06 -9.98
C VAL A 69 -0.43 6.83 -10.58
N ASP A 70 0.44 7.82 -10.48
CA ASP A 70 1.83 7.65 -10.90
C ASP A 70 2.69 6.98 -9.81
N ALA A 71 3.86 6.48 -10.19
CA ALA A 71 4.74 5.74 -9.30
C ALA A 71 5.22 6.56 -8.09
N ARG A 72 5.40 7.87 -8.26
CA ARG A 72 5.86 8.77 -7.20
C ARG A 72 4.74 9.01 -6.21
N GLU A 73 3.54 9.33 -6.70
CA GLU A 73 2.34 9.52 -5.87
C GLU A 73 2.04 8.27 -5.03
N ALA A 74 2.12 7.08 -5.66
CA ALA A 74 1.98 5.80 -4.97
C ALA A 74 3.03 5.61 -3.87
N ALA A 75 4.31 5.82 -4.17
CA ALA A 75 5.40 5.65 -3.22
C ALA A 75 5.29 6.62 -2.03
N GLU A 76 4.97 7.90 -2.29
CA GLU A 76 4.75 8.91 -1.25
C GLU A 76 3.52 8.57 -0.38
N ALA A 77 2.45 8.03 -0.98
CA ALA A 77 1.27 7.60 -0.25
C ALA A 77 1.58 6.43 0.71
N VAL A 78 2.28 5.41 0.20
CA VAL A 78 2.74 4.26 0.99
C VAL A 78 3.65 4.73 2.13
N ALA A 79 4.69 5.50 1.83
CA ALA A 79 5.63 5.99 2.83
C ALA A 79 4.95 6.78 3.96
N ARG A 80 4.00 7.66 3.61
CA ARG A 80 3.22 8.41 4.61
C ARG A 80 2.34 7.51 5.48
N ALA A 81 1.71 6.50 4.90
CA ALA A 81 0.86 5.57 5.66
C ALA A 81 1.69 4.76 6.67
N PHE A 82 2.87 4.29 6.29
CA PHE A 82 3.79 3.61 7.21
C PHE A 82 4.32 4.55 8.30
N ALA A 83 4.69 5.79 7.94
CA ALA A 83 5.17 6.78 8.92
C ALA A 83 4.09 7.18 9.94
N ALA A 84 2.82 7.17 9.56
CA ALA A 84 1.70 7.49 10.47
C ALA A 84 1.34 6.34 11.44
N ALA A 85 1.84 5.13 11.19
CA ALA A 85 1.60 3.95 12.02
C ALA A 85 2.73 3.65 13.03
N ALA A 86 3.84 4.38 12.95
CA ALA A 86 5.00 4.30 13.86
C ALA A 86 4.85 5.28 15.04
#